data_AF-A0A6A0H3F3-F1
#
_entry.id   AF-A0A6A0H3F3-F1
#
_cell.length_a   1.000
_cell.length_b   1.000
_cell.length_c   1.000
_cell.angle_alpha   90.00
_cell.angle_beta   90.00
_cell.angle_gamma   90.00
#
_symmetry.space_group_name_H-M   'P 1'
#
loop_
_entity.id
_entity.type
_entity.pdbx_description
1 polymer ?
#
loop_
_entity_poly.entity_id
_entity_poly.type
_entity_poly.pdbx_seq_one_letter_code
_entity_poly.pdbx_strand_id
1 'polypeptide(L)'
;MCDKVQSETSEQQTRVLTQFSSEAGEPAGPPIELPLNLPKQKLQLILNSLLKQTDDVPYSFFVEEKEITSNLKSVLPENYSEEKILNIVYQAQAVFKVQSVTRCTSSLPGHAEAVLCASFSPDGRFLASGSGDTTVRFWDVNTETPHFTARGHSHWVLVTAWSPDGTRLASGCKKGNIIIWDPKTGKQVGKTFTLHTKWITVLCWEPLHLTDDGRCTKLASASKDGSIRIWNIASATCHKVILRNASATCHKVILSNDSHMPLGYPQYC
;
A
#
# COMPACT_ATOMS: atom_id res chain seq x y z
N MET A 1 40.99 -16.14 -55.79
CA MET A 1 39.81 -15.86 -56.65
C MET A 1 38.66 -16.67 -56.09
N CYS A 2 37.67 -16.16 -55.38
CA CYS A 2 37.34 -14.80 -54.94
C CYS A 2 36.52 -14.92 -53.65
N ASP A 3 36.60 -13.86 -52.87
CA ASP A 3 35.90 -13.58 -51.62
C ASP A 3 34.38 -13.78 -51.68
N LYS A 4 33.82 -14.28 -50.57
CA LYS A 4 32.49 -13.90 -50.10
C LYS A 4 32.54 -13.69 -48.59
N VAL A 5 33.17 -12.58 -48.19
CA VAL A 5 32.85 -11.89 -46.94
C VAL A 5 31.45 -11.30 -47.15
N GLN A 6 30.44 -11.91 -46.55
CA GLN A 6 29.13 -11.27 -46.45
C GLN A 6 29.26 -10.10 -45.47
N SER A 7 29.24 -8.91 -46.03
CA SER A 7 29.12 -7.62 -45.34
C SER A 7 27.83 -7.59 -44.52
N GLU A 8 27.93 -7.78 -43.22
CA GLU A 8 26.93 -7.26 -42.29
C GLU A 8 27.01 -5.74 -42.36
N THR A 9 25.97 -5.13 -42.91
CA THR A 9 25.75 -3.69 -42.98
C THR A 9 25.92 -3.08 -41.59
N SER A 10 26.99 -2.29 -41.43
CA SER A 10 27.19 -1.39 -40.31
C SER A 10 26.13 -0.29 -40.37
N GLU A 11 24.96 -0.53 -39.78
CA GLU A 11 24.09 0.57 -39.39
C GLU A 11 24.91 1.47 -38.46
N GLN A 12 25.16 2.71 -38.88
CA GLN A 12 25.72 3.73 -38.02
C GLN A 12 24.76 3.89 -36.83
N GLN A 13 25.04 3.20 -35.73
CA GLN A 13 24.26 3.33 -34.51
C GLN A 13 24.55 4.72 -33.95
N THR A 14 23.66 5.67 -34.24
CA THR A 14 23.67 6.99 -33.62
C THR A 14 23.67 6.79 -32.11
N ARG A 15 24.70 7.32 -31.45
CA ARG A 15 24.86 7.28 -29.99
C ARG A 15 24.48 8.63 -29.43
N VAL A 16 23.92 8.61 -28.24
CA VAL A 16 23.56 9.81 -27.49
C VAL A 16 24.19 9.77 -26.12
N LEU A 17 24.68 10.90 -25.65
CA LEU A 17 25.21 11.03 -24.30
C LEU A 17 24.03 11.09 -23.33
N THR A 18 23.96 10.12 -22.43
CA THR A 18 22.83 9.93 -21.50
C THR A 18 23.30 9.97 -20.06
N GLN A 19 22.41 10.40 -19.17
CA GLN A 19 22.63 10.39 -17.72
C GLN A 19 21.42 9.74 -17.07
N PHE A 20 21.63 8.69 -16.28
CA PHE A 20 20.55 8.14 -15.45
C PHE A 20 20.36 9.00 -14.21
N SER A 21 19.12 9.29 -13.84
CA SER A 21 18.79 9.97 -12.60
C SER A 21 17.58 9.35 -11.89
N SER A 22 17.56 9.45 -10.56
CA SER A 22 16.39 9.07 -9.77
C SER A 22 15.24 10.06 -9.99
N GLU A 23 14.04 9.72 -9.51
CA GLU A 23 12.90 10.67 -9.50
C GLU A 23 13.21 11.99 -8.77
N ALA A 24 14.14 11.98 -7.81
CA ALA A 24 14.60 13.16 -7.09
C ALA A 24 15.65 13.99 -7.88
N GLY A 25 16.06 13.53 -9.06
CA GLY A 25 17.06 14.19 -9.90
C GLY A 25 18.51 13.83 -9.54
N GLU A 26 18.75 12.84 -8.68
CA GLU A 26 20.11 12.44 -8.31
C GLU A 26 20.74 11.55 -9.39
N PRO A 27 21.94 11.87 -9.89
CA PRO A 27 22.58 11.10 -10.97
C PRO A 27 23.07 9.73 -10.48
N ALA A 28 22.70 8.66 -11.20
CA ALA A 28 23.19 7.31 -10.98
C ALA A 28 24.47 7.05 -11.78
N GLY A 29 25.59 7.61 -11.33
CA GLY A 29 26.91 7.45 -11.95
C GLY A 29 27.25 8.53 -12.99
N PRO A 30 28.36 8.38 -13.74
CA PRO A 30 28.77 9.34 -14.77
C PRO A 30 27.91 9.26 -16.03
N PRO A 31 27.92 10.29 -16.91
CA PRO A 31 27.27 10.23 -18.21
C PRO A 31 27.85 9.11 -19.10
N ILE A 32 27.00 8.41 -19.84
CA ILE A 32 27.36 7.27 -20.69
C ILE A 32 26.76 7.45 -22.08
N GLU A 33 27.55 7.14 -23.11
CA GLU A 33 27.04 7.08 -24.48
C GLU A 33 26.26 5.79 -24.74
N LEU A 34 24.98 5.94 -25.06
CA LEU A 34 24.10 4.81 -25.36
C LEU A 34 23.63 4.83 -26.82
N PRO A 35 23.53 3.66 -27.48
CA PRO A 35 22.92 3.57 -28.81
C PRO A 35 21.43 3.92 -28.77
N LEU A 36 20.92 4.64 -29.77
CA LEU A 36 19.47 4.96 -29.85
C LEU A 36 18.57 3.73 -30.02
N ASN A 37 19.11 2.65 -30.57
CA ASN A 37 18.38 1.39 -30.77
C ASN A 37 18.46 0.44 -29.55
N LEU A 38 18.92 0.95 -28.40
CA LEU A 38 19.06 0.15 -27.20
C LEU A 38 17.67 -0.22 -26.63
N PRO A 39 17.38 -1.51 -26.42
CA PRO A 39 16.11 -1.94 -25.84
C PRO A 39 16.07 -1.72 -24.33
N LYS A 40 14.87 -1.57 -23.76
CA LYS A 40 14.61 -1.37 -22.31
C LYS A 40 15.37 -2.37 -21.43
N GLN A 41 15.46 -3.64 -21.82
CA GLN A 41 16.14 -4.68 -21.02
C GLN A 41 17.64 -4.42 -20.86
N LYS A 42 18.30 -3.78 -21.83
CA LYS A 42 19.72 -3.44 -21.69
C LYS A 42 19.92 -2.20 -20.81
N LEU A 43 18.99 -1.23 -20.84
CA LEU A 43 19.00 -0.09 -19.92
C LEU A 43 18.92 -0.55 -18.46
N GLN A 44 18.06 -1.53 -18.18
CA GLN A 44 17.95 -2.22 -16.90
C GLN A 44 19.30 -2.77 -16.42
N LEU A 45 20.00 -3.53 -17.26
CA LEU A 45 21.30 -4.12 -16.91
C LEU A 45 22.36 -3.06 -16.62
N ILE A 46 22.38 -1.98 -17.41
CA ILE A 46 23.32 -0.86 -17.22
C ILE A 46 23.04 -0.18 -15.88
N LEU A 47 21.78 0.13 -15.58
CA LEU A 47 21.40 0.77 -14.33
C LEU A 47 21.74 -0.11 -13.12
N ASN A 48 21.44 -1.42 -13.18
CA ASN A 48 21.79 -2.37 -12.11
C ASN A 48 23.30 -2.39 -11.87
N SER A 49 24.11 -2.37 -12.95
CA SER A 49 25.56 -2.29 -12.85
C SER A 49 26.06 -0.96 -12.26
N LEU A 50 25.38 0.15 -12.52
CA LEU A 50 25.73 1.47 -11.98
C LEU A 50 25.39 1.60 -10.50
N LEU A 51 24.21 1.11 -10.10
CA LEU A 51 23.75 1.12 -8.72
C LEU A 51 24.45 0.07 -7.84
N LYS A 52 25.22 -0.86 -8.43
CA LYS A 52 25.83 -2.01 -7.76
C LYS A 52 24.82 -2.83 -6.96
N GLN A 53 23.56 -2.82 -7.39
CA GLN A 53 22.49 -3.58 -6.75
C GLN A 53 22.51 -5.02 -7.25
N THR A 54 22.37 -5.96 -6.31
CA THR A 54 22.27 -7.40 -6.59
C THR A 54 20.85 -7.84 -6.92
N ASP A 55 19.87 -7.01 -6.58
CA ASP A 55 18.45 -7.35 -6.68
C ASP A 55 17.90 -6.96 -8.04
N ASP A 56 17.13 -7.87 -8.66
CA ASP A 56 16.50 -7.64 -9.96
C ASP A 56 15.20 -6.83 -9.77
N VAL A 57 15.34 -5.55 -9.44
CA VAL A 57 14.22 -4.61 -9.30
C VAL A 57 13.83 -4.11 -10.69
N PRO A 58 12.65 -4.41 -11.25
CA PRO A 58 12.28 -3.94 -12.58
C PRO A 58 12.17 -2.41 -12.56
N TYR A 59 12.79 -1.72 -13.53
CA TYR A 59 12.66 -0.27 -13.68
C TYR A 59 11.85 0.09 -14.92
N SER A 60 11.09 1.18 -14.81
CA SER A 60 10.61 1.96 -15.95
C SER A 60 11.50 3.18 -16.14
N PHE A 61 11.74 3.52 -17.41
CA PHE A 61 12.65 4.59 -17.79
C PHE A 61 11.88 5.64 -18.57
N PHE A 62 12.12 6.91 -18.24
CA PHE A 62 11.45 8.05 -18.82
C PHE A 62 12.48 9.04 -19.34
N VAL A 63 12.16 9.66 -20.47
CA VAL A 63 12.86 10.85 -20.96
C VAL A 63 11.79 11.93 -21.01
N GLU A 64 12.01 13.01 -20.26
CA GLU A 64 10.97 13.99 -19.97
C GLU A 64 9.72 13.30 -19.40
N GLU A 65 8.57 13.38 -20.09
CA GLU A 65 7.29 12.80 -19.66
C GLU A 65 6.91 11.52 -20.42
N LYS A 66 7.81 10.98 -21.26
CA LYS A 66 7.51 9.83 -22.12
C LYS A 66 8.26 8.57 -21.65
N GLU A 67 7.52 7.47 -21.46
CA GLU A 67 8.11 6.18 -21.09
C GLU A 67 8.80 5.50 -22.28
N ILE A 68 9.99 4.97 -22.05
CA ILE A 68 10.71 4.10 -22.99
C ILE A 68 10.08 2.70 -22.94
N THR A 69 9.20 2.41 -23.89
CA THR A 69 8.53 1.10 -24.02
C THR A 69 9.33 0.11 -24.86
N SER A 70 9.91 0.56 -25.98
CA SER A 70 10.76 -0.23 -26.86
C SER A 70 12.20 0.25 -26.79
N ASN A 71 12.50 1.38 -27.45
CA ASN A 71 13.85 1.88 -27.70
C ASN A 71 13.94 3.39 -27.46
N LEU A 72 15.13 3.90 -27.14
CA LEU A 72 15.41 5.33 -26.91
C LEU A 72 14.98 6.23 -28.08
N LYS A 73 15.15 5.77 -29.33
CA LYS A 73 14.78 6.52 -30.54
C LYS A 73 13.32 7.00 -30.55
N SER A 74 12.41 6.24 -29.96
CA SER A 74 10.97 6.57 -29.97
C SER A 74 10.60 7.74 -29.04
N VAL A 75 11.51 8.08 -28.13
CA VAL A 75 11.24 8.99 -27.00
C VAL A 75 12.06 10.28 -27.12
N LEU A 76 12.90 10.43 -28.15
CA LEU A 76 13.71 11.62 -28.34
C LEU A 76 12.82 12.88 -28.52
N PRO A 77 13.17 14.00 -27.88
CA PRO A 77 12.54 15.29 -28.13
C PRO A 77 12.72 15.73 -29.58
N GLU A 78 11.72 16.39 -30.17
CA GLU A 78 11.76 16.88 -31.56
C GLU A 78 12.91 17.89 -31.81
N ASN A 79 13.35 18.60 -30.77
CA ASN A 79 14.45 19.57 -30.79
C ASN A 79 15.73 19.06 -30.09
N TYR A 80 15.97 17.76 -30.08
CA TYR A 80 17.17 17.20 -29.47
C TYR A 80 18.43 17.59 -30.25
N SER A 81 19.44 18.12 -29.54
CA SER A 81 20.78 18.36 -30.07
C SER A 81 21.72 17.29 -29.54
N GLU A 82 22.59 16.76 -30.40
CA GLU A 82 23.56 15.71 -30.07
C GLU A 82 24.57 16.13 -28.99
N GLU A 83 24.73 17.43 -28.76
CA GLU A 83 25.61 17.99 -27.72
C GLU A 83 24.96 17.98 -26.32
N LYS A 84 23.65 17.74 -26.21
CA LYS A 84 22.94 17.76 -24.93
C LYS A 84 22.92 16.38 -24.27
N ILE A 85 23.21 16.35 -22.97
CA ILE A 85 23.02 15.16 -22.15
C ILE A 85 21.53 14.87 -22.05
N LEU A 86 21.13 13.67 -22.46
CA LEU A 86 19.77 13.18 -22.34
C LEU A 86 19.56 12.58 -20.96
N ASN A 87 18.70 13.19 -20.14
CA ASN A 87 18.39 12.68 -18.82
C ASN A 87 17.37 11.55 -18.90
N ILE A 88 17.71 10.37 -18.40
CA ILE A 88 16.84 9.20 -18.29
C ILE A 88 16.47 9.03 -16.82
N VAL A 89 15.22 9.33 -16.49
CA VAL A 89 14.69 9.14 -15.13
C VAL A 89 14.26 7.68 -14.98
N TYR A 90 14.79 6.98 -13.97
CA TYR A 90 14.38 5.60 -13.67
C TYR A 90 13.44 5.56 -12.46
N GLN A 91 12.43 4.70 -12.54
CA GLN A 91 11.43 4.48 -11.49
C GLN A 91 11.31 2.99 -11.21
N ALA A 92 11.48 2.58 -9.95
CA ALA A 92 11.31 1.20 -9.55
C ALA A 92 9.84 0.79 -9.73
N GLN A 93 9.62 -0.33 -10.41
CA GLN A 93 8.32 -0.94 -10.61
C GLN A 93 8.11 -2.07 -9.61
N ALA A 94 6.87 -2.39 -9.32
CA ALA A 94 6.55 -3.57 -8.53
C ALA A 94 7.02 -4.84 -9.27
N VAL A 95 7.70 -5.74 -8.55
CA VAL A 95 8.15 -7.05 -9.08
C VAL A 95 6.97 -7.92 -9.51
N PHE A 96 5.79 -7.68 -8.93
CA PHE A 96 4.55 -8.36 -9.28
C PHE A 96 3.56 -7.41 -9.94
N LYS A 97 2.81 -7.92 -10.92
CA LYS A 97 1.69 -7.21 -11.52
C LYS A 97 0.38 -7.76 -10.97
N VAL A 98 -0.39 -6.91 -10.28
CA VAL A 98 -1.75 -7.25 -9.88
C VAL A 98 -2.64 -7.23 -11.11
N GLN A 99 -3.29 -8.34 -11.40
CA GLN A 99 -4.29 -8.39 -12.47
C GLN A 99 -5.56 -7.69 -12.01
N SER A 100 -6.11 -6.83 -12.88
CA SER A 100 -7.41 -6.19 -12.64
C SER A 100 -8.50 -7.24 -12.55
N VAL A 101 -9.36 -7.15 -11.53
CA VAL A 101 -10.53 -8.01 -11.39
C VAL A 101 -11.57 -7.59 -12.43
N THR A 102 -11.99 -8.52 -13.31
CA THR A 102 -12.88 -8.23 -14.45
C THR A 102 -14.33 -8.65 -14.25
N ARG A 103 -14.62 -9.45 -13.22
CA ARG A 103 -15.95 -9.95 -12.91
C ARG A 103 -16.11 -10.28 -11.44
N CYS A 104 -17.35 -10.30 -10.97
CA CYS A 104 -17.71 -10.89 -9.68
C CYS A 104 -17.43 -12.40 -9.73
N THR A 105 -16.69 -12.91 -8.74
CA THR A 105 -16.44 -14.35 -8.61
C THR A 105 -17.52 -15.04 -7.79
N SER A 106 -18.03 -14.38 -6.75
CA SER A 106 -18.81 -15.04 -5.70
C SER A 106 -19.75 -14.06 -4.98
N SER A 107 -20.86 -14.57 -4.45
CA SER A 107 -21.78 -13.84 -3.58
C SER A 107 -21.91 -14.58 -2.25
N LEU A 108 -21.64 -13.88 -1.14
CA LEU A 108 -21.60 -14.47 0.20
C LEU A 108 -22.82 -14.01 1.02
N PRO A 109 -23.95 -14.73 1.00
CA PRO A 109 -25.12 -14.35 1.78
C PRO A 109 -24.89 -14.59 3.28
N GLY A 110 -25.52 -13.75 4.12
CA GLY A 110 -25.58 -14.04 5.54
C GLY A 110 -25.94 -12.88 6.45
N HIS A 111 -25.49 -11.66 6.16
CA HIS A 111 -25.90 -10.49 6.93
C HIS A 111 -27.41 -10.23 6.78
N ALA A 112 -28.06 -9.87 7.88
CA ALA A 112 -29.51 -9.62 7.91
C ALA A 112 -29.87 -8.15 7.58
N GLU A 113 -28.91 -7.24 7.67
CA GLU A 113 -29.04 -5.85 7.28
C GLU A 113 -27.85 -5.41 6.42
N ALA A 114 -27.86 -4.14 5.97
CA ALA A 114 -26.81 -3.56 5.14
C ALA A 114 -25.41 -3.79 5.72
N VAL A 115 -24.47 -4.19 4.85
CA VAL A 115 -23.05 -4.25 5.17
C VAL A 115 -22.49 -2.83 5.10
N LEU A 116 -21.94 -2.34 6.21
CA LEU A 116 -21.49 -0.95 6.36
C LEU A 116 -19.97 -0.82 6.23
N CYS A 117 -19.24 -1.90 6.47
CA CYS A 117 -17.79 -1.95 6.30
C CYS A 117 -17.32 -3.37 5.93
N ALA A 118 -16.22 -3.46 5.19
CA ALA A 118 -15.54 -4.71 4.91
C ALA A 118 -14.02 -4.48 4.74
N SER A 119 -13.21 -5.46 5.12
CA SER A 119 -11.74 -5.38 5.04
C SER A 119 -11.12 -6.77 4.95
N PHE A 120 -10.18 -6.96 4.03
CA PHE A 120 -9.38 -8.18 3.93
C PHE A 120 -8.34 -8.24 5.06
N SER A 121 -8.02 -9.46 5.51
CA SER A 121 -6.88 -9.72 6.38
C SER A 121 -5.57 -9.44 5.63
N PRO A 122 -4.46 -9.13 6.33
CA PRO A 122 -3.18 -8.84 5.70
C PRO A 122 -2.61 -9.99 4.86
N ASP A 123 -2.97 -11.23 5.21
CA ASP A 123 -2.60 -12.45 4.46
C ASP A 123 -3.58 -12.77 3.31
N GLY A 124 -4.65 -11.98 3.13
CA GLY A 124 -5.67 -12.16 2.10
C GLY A 124 -6.60 -13.36 2.31
N ARG A 125 -6.42 -14.14 3.38
CA ARG A 125 -7.18 -15.38 3.60
C ARG A 125 -8.62 -15.12 4.03
N PHE A 126 -8.83 -14.10 4.85
CA PHE A 126 -10.12 -13.80 5.45
C PHE A 126 -10.64 -12.43 5.01
N LEU A 127 -11.93 -12.34 4.77
CA LEU A 127 -12.65 -11.08 4.69
C LEU A 127 -13.39 -10.89 6.01
N ALA A 128 -13.30 -9.70 6.60
CA ALA A 128 -14.17 -9.30 7.70
C ALA A 128 -15.21 -8.30 7.20
N SER A 129 -16.45 -8.40 7.67
CA SER A 129 -17.51 -7.43 7.38
C SER A 129 -18.29 -7.06 8.64
N GLY A 130 -18.69 -5.79 8.74
CA GLY A 130 -19.58 -5.28 9.79
C GLY A 130 -20.89 -4.76 9.19
N SER A 131 -22.00 -4.98 9.89
CA SER A 131 -23.34 -4.69 9.39
C SER A 131 -24.22 -3.93 10.40
N GLY A 132 -25.33 -3.40 9.88
CA GLY A 132 -26.46 -2.92 10.68
C GLY A 132 -27.08 -4.00 11.58
N ASP A 133 -26.90 -5.29 11.25
CA ASP A 133 -27.39 -6.42 12.06
C ASP A 133 -26.62 -6.63 13.38
N THR A 134 -25.73 -5.68 13.72
CA THR A 134 -24.88 -5.63 14.91
C THR A 134 -23.88 -6.76 15.03
N THR A 135 -23.61 -7.49 13.95
CA THR A 135 -22.61 -8.55 13.90
C THR A 135 -21.38 -8.14 13.10
N VAL A 136 -20.26 -8.77 13.45
CA VAL A 136 -19.09 -8.86 12.59
C VAL A 136 -19.06 -10.27 12.03
N ARG A 137 -18.84 -10.43 10.73
CA ARG A 137 -18.65 -11.74 10.11
C ARG A 137 -17.27 -11.88 9.53
N PHE A 138 -16.72 -13.07 9.66
CA PHE A 138 -15.49 -13.49 9.01
C PHE A 138 -15.87 -14.48 7.91
N TRP A 139 -15.28 -14.32 6.74
CA TRP A 139 -15.47 -15.16 5.57
C TRP A 139 -14.13 -15.70 5.16
N ASP A 140 -14.05 -17.00 4.87
CA ASP A 140 -12.86 -17.56 4.24
C ASP A 140 -12.97 -17.30 2.74
N VAL A 141 -12.00 -16.56 2.20
CA VAL A 141 -11.99 -16.11 0.80
C VAL A 141 -11.70 -17.28 -0.14
N ASN A 142 -10.94 -18.29 0.31
CA ASN A 142 -10.58 -19.42 -0.53
C ASN A 142 -11.73 -20.42 -0.67
N THR A 143 -12.49 -20.63 0.39
CA THR A 143 -13.65 -21.55 0.36
C THR A 143 -14.95 -20.85 0.03
N GLU A 144 -14.97 -19.52 0.02
CA GLU A 144 -16.15 -18.69 -0.27
C GLU A 144 -17.32 -19.00 0.71
N THR A 145 -16.99 -19.24 1.98
CA THR A 145 -17.97 -19.61 3.01
C THR A 145 -17.87 -18.72 4.24
N PRO A 146 -18.98 -18.52 4.98
CA PRO A 146 -18.93 -17.89 6.29
C PRO A 146 -18.07 -18.72 7.24
N HIS A 147 -17.06 -18.09 7.83
CA HIS A 147 -16.16 -18.71 8.80
C HIS A 147 -16.71 -18.54 10.22
N PHE A 148 -16.99 -17.29 10.64
CA PHE A 148 -17.55 -16.98 11.95
C PHE A 148 -18.55 -15.84 11.91
N THR A 149 -19.51 -15.87 12.84
CA THR A 149 -20.40 -14.73 13.14
C THR A 149 -20.12 -14.26 14.56
N ALA A 150 -19.36 -13.18 14.69
CA ALA A 150 -19.01 -12.51 15.93
C ALA A 150 -20.17 -11.63 16.41
N ARG A 151 -20.72 -11.97 17.58
CA ARG A 151 -21.80 -11.25 18.26
C ARG A 151 -21.24 -10.58 19.52
N GLY A 152 -21.62 -9.33 19.74
CA GLY A 152 -21.18 -8.58 20.93
C GLY A 152 -21.47 -7.08 20.86
N HIS A 153 -21.53 -6.51 19.64
CA HIS A 153 -22.06 -5.16 19.47
C HIS A 153 -23.58 -5.15 19.66
N SER A 154 -24.09 -4.12 20.35
CA SER A 154 -25.52 -3.85 20.49
C SER A 154 -26.05 -2.84 19.46
N HIS A 155 -25.16 -2.34 18.59
CA HIS A 155 -25.46 -1.30 17.60
C HIS A 155 -24.70 -1.56 16.31
N TRP A 156 -25.08 -0.86 15.25
CA TRP A 156 -24.49 -0.97 13.92
C TRP A 156 -22.98 -0.91 13.95
N VAL A 157 -22.33 -1.88 13.30
CA VAL A 157 -20.88 -1.92 13.15
C VAL A 157 -20.52 -1.09 11.94
N LEU A 158 -19.83 0.03 12.17
CA LEU A 158 -19.57 1.03 11.14
C LEU A 158 -18.18 0.90 10.52
N VAL A 159 -17.23 0.37 11.28
CA VAL A 159 -15.83 0.23 10.84
C VAL A 159 -15.21 -1.05 11.36
N THR A 160 -14.33 -1.64 10.55
CA THR A 160 -13.46 -2.76 10.91
C THR A 160 -12.03 -2.43 10.53
N ALA A 161 -11.05 -2.91 11.29
CA ALA A 161 -9.64 -2.76 11.00
C ALA A 161 -8.87 -4.00 11.47
N TRP A 162 -8.17 -4.66 10.56
CA TRP A 162 -7.27 -5.76 10.88
C TRP A 162 -6.00 -5.24 11.54
N SER A 163 -5.47 -5.98 12.51
CA SER A 163 -4.12 -5.76 12.98
C SER A 163 -3.11 -6.08 11.86
N PRO A 164 -2.00 -5.34 11.74
CA PRO A 164 -0.97 -5.59 10.72
C PRO A 164 -0.39 -7.01 10.76
N ASP A 165 -0.35 -7.62 11.96
CA ASP A 165 0.07 -9.01 12.16
C ASP A 165 -1.00 -10.05 11.76
N GLY A 166 -2.21 -9.62 11.38
CA GLY A 166 -3.34 -10.48 11.01
C GLY A 166 -3.96 -11.27 12.17
N THR A 167 -3.48 -11.09 13.41
CA THR A 167 -3.91 -11.90 14.56
C THR A 167 -5.24 -11.45 15.16
N ARG A 168 -5.66 -10.20 14.91
CA ARG A 168 -6.83 -9.58 15.54
C ARG A 168 -7.58 -8.69 14.57
N LEU A 169 -8.86 -8.48 14.86
CA LEU A 169 -9.69 -7.50 14.18
C LEU A 169 -10.31 -6.55 15.21
N ALA A 170 -10.16 -5.25 15.01
CA ALA A 170 -10.90 -4.24 15.75
C ALA A 170 -12.16 -3.85 14.99
N SER A 171 -13.24 -3.58 15.72
CA SER A 171 -14.51 -3.13 15.15
C SER A 171 -15.12 -2.02 16.00
N GLY A 172 -15.67 -0.99 15.36
CA GLY A 172 -16.24 0.19 16.00
C GLY A 172 -17.71 0.35 15.64
N CYS A 173 -18.55 0.71 16.62
CA CYS A 173 -19.99 0.82 16.41
C CYS A 173 -20.55 2.24 16.54
N LYS A 174 -21.84 2.38 16.21
CA LYS A 174 -22.60 3.64 16.26
C LYS A 174 -22.65 4.31 17.64
N LYS A 175 -22.45 3.57 18.74
CA LYS A 175 -22.41 4.14 20.10
C LYS A 175 -21.00 4.38 20.64
N GLY A 176 -19.96 4.18 19.83
CA GLY A 176 -18.59 4.42 20.26
C GLY A 176 -17.93 3.21 20.92
N ASN A 177 -18.62 2.07 21.00
CA ASN A 177 -18.01 0.85 21.52
C ASN A 177 -17.03 0.29 20.50
N ILE A 178 -15.86 -0.13 20.97
CA ILE A 178 -14.87 -0.84 20.17
C ILE A 178 -14.67 -2.22 20.76
N ILE A 179 -14.73 -3.25 19.91
CA ILE A 179 -14.50 -4.65 20.29
C ILE A 179 -13.36 -5.21 19.45
N ILE A 180 -12.45 -5.93 20.12
CA ILE A 180 -11.39 -6.70 19.49
C ILE A 180 -11.84 -8.15 19.36
N TRP A 181 -11.62 -8.73 18.20
CA TRP A 181 -11.99 -10.10 17.87
C TRP A 181 -10.76 -10.92 17.54
N ASP A 182 -10.81 -12.19 17.91
CA ASP A 182 -9.92 -13.22 17.40
C ASP A 182 -10.56 -13.83 16.14
N PRO A 183 -9.96 -13.63 14.95
CA PRO A 183 -10.49 -14.13 13.68
C PRO A 183 -10.50 -15.66 13.60
N LYS A 184 -9.65 -16.36 14.37
CA LYS A 184 -9.55 -17.83 14.36
C LYS A 184 -10.63 -18.50 15.20
N THR A 185 -11.21 -17.77 16.15
CA THR A 185 -12.24 -18.31 17.05
C THR A 185 -13.58 -17.58 16.93
N GLY A 186 -13.61 -16.41 16.29
CA GLY A 186 -14.77 -15.53 16.21
C GLY A 186 -15.16 -14.92 17.56
N LYS A 187 -14.32 -15.06 18.59
CA LYS A 187 -14.62 -14.62 19.96
C LYS A 187 -14.02 -13.24 20.24
N GLN A 188 -14.66 -12.53 21.16
CA GLN A 188 -14.15 -11.27 21.67
C GLN A 188 -12.88 -11.51 22.51
N VAL A 189 -11.86 -10.67 22.28
CA VAL A 189 -10.62 -10.64 23.04
C VAL A 189 -10.66 -9.46 24.01
N GLY A 190 -10.63 -9.76 25.31
CA GLY A 190 -10.61 -8.74 26.36
C GLY A 190 -11.94 -7.98 26.50
N LYS A 191 -11.87 -6.79 27.10
CA LYS A 191 -13.03 -5.94 27.41
C LYS A 191 -13.38 -5.03 26.25
N THR A 192 -14.67 -4.70 26.13
CA THR A 192 -15.17 -3.69 25.20
C THR A 192 -14.69 -2.31 25.64
N PHE A 193 -14.18 -1.51 24.71
CA PHE A 193 -13.80 -0.12 24.98
C PHE A 193 -15.01 0.80 24.83
N THR A 194 -15.38 1.54 25.88
CA THR A 194 -16.66 2.28 25.94
C THR A 194 -16.51 3.77 26.26
N LEU A 195 -15.34 4.38 26.05
CA LEU A 195 -15.12 5.79 26.42
C LEU A 195 -15.56 6.81 25.36
N HIS A 196 -15.83 6.38 24.12
CA HIS A 196 -16.37 7.28 23.11
C HIS A 196 -17.87 7.48 23.33
N THR A 197 -18.34 8.72 23.15
CA THR A 197 -19.75 9.08 23.42
C THR A 197 -20.60 9.11 22.14
N LYS A 198 -19.94 9.08 20.98
CA LYS A 198 -20.56 9.04 19.64
C LYS A 198 -19.91 7.95 18.80
N TRP A 199 -20.44 7.76 17.59
CA TRP A 199 -19.98 6.71 16.70
C TRP A 199 -18.50 6.83 16.32
N ILE A 200 -17.86 5.67 16.19
CA ILE A 200 -16.50 5.56 15.70
C ILE A 200 -16.48 5.87 14.20
N THR A 201 -15.54 6.72 13.79
CA THR A 201 -15.34 7.09 12.39
C THR A 201 -14.20 6.32 11.75
N VAL A 202 -13.12 6.05 12.49
CA VAL A 202 -11.94 5.32 12.00
C VAL A 202 -11.27 4.54 13.14
N LEU A 203 -10.68 3.40 12.78
CA LEU A 203 -9.79 2.60 13.61
C LEU A 203 -8.46 2.43 12.90
N CYS A 204 -7.34 2.59 13.60
CA CYS A 204 -6.01 2.38 13.05
C CYS A 204 -5.11 1.69 14.08
N TRP A 205 -4.51 0.58 13.67
CA TRP A 205 -3.56 -0.14 14.49
C TRP A 205 -2.18 0.52 14.46
N GLU A 206 -1.38 0.25 15.50
CA GLU A 206 0.05 0.56 15.52
C GLU A 206 0.78 -0.15 14.38
N PRO A 207 1.58 0.56 13.55
CA PRO A 207 2.42 -0.06 12.52
C PRO A 207 3.37 -1.11 13.12
N LEU A 208 3.51 -2.25 12.44
CA LEU A 208 4.30 -3.38 12.94
C LEU A 208 5.78 -3.04 13.19
N HIS A 209 6.39 -2.20 12.33
CA HIS A 209 7.80 -1.81 12.45
C HIS A 209 8.11 -0.92 13.66
N LEU A 210 7.08 -0.41 14.35
CA LEU A 210 7.23 0.35 15.59
C LEU A 210 7.08 -0.54 16.84
N THR A 211 6.85 -1.84 16.66
CA THR A 211 6.67 -2.79 17.77
C THR A 211 7.96 -3.58 18.00
N ASP A 212 8.50 -3.51 19.22
CA ASP A 212 9.74 -4.20 19.59
C ASP A 212 9.57 -5.73 19.67
N ASP A 213 8.35 -6.20 19.94
CA ASP A 213 7.99 -7.61 20.14
C ASP A 213 7.22 -8.21 18.97
N GLY A 214 7.02 -7.45 17.89
CA GLY A 214 6.22 -7.86 16.72
C GLY A 214 4.73 -8.02 17.02
N ARG A 215 4.22 -7.49 18.14
CA ARG A 215 2.80 -7.55 18.50
C ARG A 215 2.20 -6.15 18.49
N CYS A 216 1.14 -5.96 17.71
CA CYS A 216 0.43 -4.67 17.72
C CYS A 216 -0.35 -4.52 19.03
N THR A 217 0.16 -3.72 19.98
CA THR A 217 -0.48 -3.56 21.31
C THR A 217 -1.35 -2.33 21.40
N LYS A 218 -1.15 -1.35 20.50
CA LYS A 218 -1.94 -0.12 20.48
C LYS A 218 -2.90 -0.05 19.31
N LEU A 219 -4.03 0.60 19.58
CA LEU A 219 -5.06 0.94 18.61
C LEU A 219 -5.43 2.40 18.80
N ALA A 220 -5.48 3.17 17.72
CA ALA A 220 -6.08 4.50 17.70
C ALA A 220 -7.51 4.43 17.18
N SER A 221 -8.42 5.18 17.80
CA SER A 221 -9.78 5.37 17.30
C SER A 221 -10.14 6.84 17.21
N ALA A 222 -10.79 7.23 16.12
CA ALA A 222 -11.40 8.53 15.95
C ALA A 222 -12.93 8.41 16.08
N SER A 223 -13.56 9.41 16.67
CA SER A 223 -15.01 9.44 16.89
C SER A 223 -15.60 10.79 16.52
N LYS A 224 -16.90 10.77 16.21
CA LYS A 224 -17.70 11.99 15.98
C LYS A 224 -17.81 12.87 17.23
N ASP A 225 -17.43 12.36 18.39
CA ASP A 225 -17.32 13.16 19.62
C ASP A 225 -16.16 14.17 19.59
N GLY A 226 -15.35 14.19 18.52
CA GLY A 226 -14.22 15.11 18.37
C GLY A 226 -12.93 14.62 19.03
N SER A 227 -12.95 13.42 19.61
CA SER A 227 -11.78 12.82 20.25
C SER A 227 -11.14 11.75 19.37
N ILE A 228 -9.80 11.70 19.44
CA ILE A 228 -9.01 10.54 19.04
C ILE A 228 -8.48 9.92 20.32
N ARG A 229 -8.66 8.61 20.50
CA ARG A 229 -8.20 7.86 21.67
C ARG A 229 -7.18 6.82 21.25
N ILE A 230 -6.11 6.70 22.02
CA ILE A 230 -5.12 5.63 21.87
C ILE A 230 -5.36 4.61 22.98
N TRP A 231 -5.62 3.37 22.60
CA TRP A 231 -5.93 2.25 23.46
C TRP A 231 -4.73 1.32 23.55
N ASN A 232 -4.54 0.71 24.71
CA ASN A 232 -3.74 -0.49 24.85
C ASN A 232 -4.67 -1.70 24.94
N ILE A 233 -4.42 -2.69 24.10
CA ILE A 233 -5.29 -3.85 23.91
C ILE A 233 -5.17 -4.84 25.07
N ALA A 234 -3.97 -5.00 25.64
CA ALA A 234 -3.74 -5.93 26.74
C ALA A 234 -4.42 -5.45 28.03
N SER A 235 -4.34 -4.16 28.32
CA SER A 235 -4.93 -3.57 29.53
C SER A 235 -6.39 -3.12 29.35
N ALA A 236 -6.87 -3.04 28.12
CA ALA A 236 -8.13 -2.41 27.75
C ALA A 236 -8.26 -0.93 28.22
N THR A 237 -7.15 -0.21 28.38
CA THR A 237 -7.13 1.18 28.88
C THR A 237 -6.81 2.20 27.79
N CYS A 238 -7.41 3.39 27.91
CA CYS A 238 -7.08 4.53 27.07
C CYS A 238 -5.83 5.23 27.62
N HIS A 239 -4.75 5.24 26.83
CA HIS A 239 -3.47 5.88 27.16
C HIS A 239 -3.48 7.39 26.90
N LYS A 240 -4.11 7.83 25.79
CA LYS A 240 -4.07 9.24 25.38
C LYS A 240 -5.38 9.64 24.72
N VAL A 241 -5.82 10.85 25.01
CA VAL A 241 -6.97 11.49 24.36
C VAL A 241 -6.46 12.75 23.67
N ILE A 242 -6.73 12.87 22.37
CA ILE A 242 -6.44 14.05 21.58
C ILE A 242 -7.79 14.65 21.19
N LEU A 243 -8.11 15.82 21.72
CA LEU A 243 -9.33 16.55 21.40
C LEU A 243 -9.09 17.46 20.21
N ARG A 244 -9.97 17.42 19.22
CA ARG A 244 -10.01 18.38 18.12
C ARG A 244 -11.35 19.11 18.14
N ASN A 245 -11.33 20.44 18.02
CA ASN A 245 -12.51 21.30 18.09
C ASN A 245 -13.51 21.14 16.92
N ALA A 246 -13.20 20.28 15.94
CA ALA A 246 -14.11 19.91 14.86
C ALA A 246 -14.17 18.39 14.74
N SER A 247 -15.37 17.86 14.46
CA SER A 247 -15.65 16.46 14.14
C SER A 247 -14.46 15.77 13.44
N ALA A 248 -13.78 14.85 14.13
CA ALA A 248 -12.61 14.15 13.61
C ALA A 248 -13.01 13.18 12.48
N THR A 249 -13.15 13.70 11.26
CA THR A 249 -13.19 12.94 10.02
C THR A 249 -11.76 12.75 9.53
N CYS A 250 -10.95 12.02 10.29
CA CYS A 250 -9.59 11.68 9.88
C CYS A 250 -9.64 10.35 9.13
N HIS A 251 -9.25 10.31 7.85
CA HIS A 251 -9.19 9.08 7.04
C HIS A 251 -7.98 8.19 7.40
N LYS A 252 -7.00 8.73 8.13
CA LYS A 252 -5.81 8.01 8.62
C LYS A 252 -5.38 8.61 9.96
N VAL A 253 -5.15 7.76 10.96
CA VAL A 253 -4.51 8.15 12.23
C VAL A 253 -3.14 7.49 12.23
N ILE A 254 -2.08 8.26 11.98
CA ILE A 254 -0.71 7.73 12.03
C ILE A 254 -0.24 7.78 13.47
N LEU A 255 0.04 6.62 14.04
CA LEU A 255 0.82 6.51 15.27
C LEU A 255 2.29 6.58 14.86
N SER A 256 2.91 7.75 14.96
CA SER A 256 4.36 7.92 14.84
C SER A 256 4.93 8.33 16.20
N ASN A 257 6.08 7.76 16.57
CA ASN A 257 6.83 8.22 17.75
C ASN A 257 7.68 9.46 17.45
N ASP A 258 7.79 9.89 16.19
CA ASP A 258 8.58 11.06 15.82
C ASP A 258 7.78 12.36 15.97
N SER A 259 8.29 13.24 16.83
CA SER A 259 7.87 14.64 16.97
C SER A 259 8.30 15.52 15.78
N HIS A 260 8.96 14.95 14.77
CA HIS A 260 9.43 15.66 13.58
C HIS A 260 9.22 14.84 12.30
N MET A 261 8.01 14.83 11.76
CA MET A 261 7.81 14.67 10.31
C MET A 261 6.50 15.36 9.89
N PRO A 262 6.52 16.21 8.85
CA PRO A 262 5.32 16.82 8.30
C PRO A 262 4.46 15.75 7.60
N LEU A 263 3.14 15.90 7.74
CA LEU A 263 2.11 15.08 7.12
C LEU A 263 2.24 15.13 5.58
N GLY A 264 2.97 14.20 4.98
CA GLY A 264 3.18 14.23 3.54
C GLY A 264 3.99 13.09 2.98
N TYR A 265 3.59 11.84 3.21
CA TYR A 265 3.96 10.74 2.30
C TYR A 265 2.78 9.78 2.10
N PRO A 266 2.37 9.52 0.85
CA PRO A 266 1.43 8.46 0.55
C PRO A 266 2.21 7.13 0.53
N GLN A 267 2.17 6.39 1.63
CA GLN A 267 2.41 4.95 1.53
C GLN A 267 1.07 4.26 1.27
N TYR A 268 1.01 3.66 0.08
CA TYR A 268 -0.12 3.06 -0.60
C TYR A 268 -0.72 1.87 0.16
N CYS A 269 -1.92 1.50 -0.32
CA CYS A 269 -2.87 0.52 0.20
C CYS A 269 -2.32 -0.89 0.39
#